data_AF-A0A4V6ATW3-F1
#
_entry.id   AF-A0A4V6ATW3-F1
#
_cell.length_a   1.000
_cell.length_b   1.000
_cell.length_c   1.000
_cell.angle_alpha   90.00
_cell.angle_beta   90.00
_cell.angle_gamma   90.00
#
_symmetry.space_group_name_H-M   'P 1'
#
loop_
_entity.id
_entity.type
_entity.pdbx_description
1 polymer ?
#
loop_
_entity_poly.entity_id
_entity_poly.type
_entity_poly.pdbx_seq_one_letter_code
_entity_poly.pdbx_strand_id
1 'polypeptide(L)'
;MDLLSEQDLKSELRALKGSYEEICNSSFDYIAVMEEEDASGFAQDVADVRKRLQECRTKYQDTEMKMKKTLWSRFAYGQFGGLKADLETVFGQAEALQAGHMTTGQYDLLHTALESRVKALKEFVRDWDRYVPEKDVDVMQVCLKDYKEKRRMTIVELNNYMRRGKRSVHGALGVLIADNIVLELQDLPAVRNNQPREALQLIQAVERVLLDLIDLGCEDAIKNQLVIRSLEIPAGSEDCSSATGAVADHQTTELCQSG
;
A
#
# COMPACT_ATOMS: atom_id res chain seq x y z
N MET A 1 -37.46 -9.45 -33.47
CA MET A 1 -36.12 -9.20 -34.02
C MET A 1 -35.16 -9.68 -32.96
N ASP A 2 -34.58 -10.87 -33.12
CA ASP A 2 -33.70 -11.42 -32.10
C ASP A 2 -32.45 -10.56 -31.96
N LEU A 3 -32.20 -10.11 -30.74
CA LEU A 3 -31.01 -9.35 -30.40
C LEU A 3 -29.90 -10.34 -30.11
N LEU A 4 -28.88 -10.38 -30.99
CA LEU A 4 -27.65 -11.14 -30.80
C LEU A 4 -27.13 -11.03 -29.36
N SER A 5 -26.69 -12.16 -28.80
CA SER A 5 -26.11 -12.21 -27.47
C SER A 5 -24.73 -11.54 -27.42
N GLU A 6 -24.19 -11.35 -26.22
CA GLU A 6 -22.83 -10.83 -26.05
C GLU A 6 -21.81 -11.72 -26.77
N GLN A 7 -21.93 -13.04 -26.62
CA GLN A 7 -20.97 -13.99 -27.18
C GLN A 7 -21.05 -14.03 -28.70
N ASP A 8 -22.26 -14.00 -29.28
CA ASP A 8 -22.45 -13.96 -30.73
C ASP A 8 -21.82 -12.69 -31.30
N LEU A 9 -22.10 -11.53 -30.68
CA LEU A 9 -21.55 -10.26 -31.15
C LEU A 9 -20.02 -10.17 -30.99
N LYS A 10 -19.44 -10.86 -30.00
CA LYS A 10 -17.98 -11.05 -29.85
C LYS A 10 -17.39 -12.07 -30.84
N SER A 11 -18.11 -13.10 -31.29
CA SER A 11 -17.65 -13.99 -32.37
C SER A 11 -17.75 -13.30 -33.73
N GLU A 12 -18.84 -12.60 -34.02
CA GLU A 12 -19.03 -11.85 -35.27
C GLU A 12 -17.95 -10.77 -35.43
N LEU A 13 -17.58 -10.05 -34.36
CA LEU A 13 -16.50 -9.06 -34.44
C LEU A 13 -15.14 -9.69 -34.78
N ARG A 14 -14.87 -10.90 -34.25
CA ARG A 14 -13.64 -11.65 -34.54
C ARG A 14 -13.66 -12.21 -35.97
N ALA A 15 -14.80 -12.70 -36.44
CA ALA A 15 -14.98 -13.17 -37.82
C ALA A 15 -14.79 -12.01 -38.82
N LEU A 16 -15.46 -10.88 -38.61
CA LEU A 16 -15.31 -9.65 -39.40
C LEU A 16 -13.85 -9.21 -39.50
N LYS A 17 -13.12 -9.24 -38.38
CA LYS A 17 -11.69 -8.92 -38.35
C LYS A 17 -10.87 -9.93 -39.16
N GLY A 18 -11.10 -11.23 -38.99
CA GLY A 18 -10.39 -12.27 -39.74
C GLY A 18 -10.60 -12.15 -41.25
N SER A 19 -11.84 -11.94 -41.70
CA SER A 19 -12.15 -11.74 -43.13
C SER A 19 -11.54 -10.46 -43.70
N TYR A 20 -11.46 -9.38 -42.91
CA TYR A 20 -10.77 -8.16 -43.33
C TYR A 20 -9.24 -8.37 -43.44
N GLU A 21 -8.63 -9.09 -42.50
CA GLU A 21 -7.20 -9.45 -42.54
C GLU A 21 -6.88 -10.35 -43.75
N GLU A 22 -7.75 -11.32 -44.08
CA GLU A 22 -7.63 -12.17 -45.27
C GLU A 22 -7.71 -11.37 -46.59
N ILE A 23 -8.65 -10.42 -46.69
CA ILE A 23 -8.77 -9.49 -47.83
C ILE A 23 -7.52 -8.61 -47.94
N CYS A 24 -6.98 -8.13 -46.82
CA CYS A 24 -5.75 -7.33 -46.82
C CYS A 24 -4.56 -8.15 -47.34
N ASN A 25 -4.32 -9.34 -46.79
CA ASN A 25 -3.19 -10.18 -47.15
C ASN A 25 -3.23 -10.55 -48.64
N SER A 26 -4.36 -11.09 -49.11
CA SER A 26 -4.55 -11.45 -50.53
C SER A 26 -4.43 -10.24 -51.48
N SER A 27 -4.86 -9.05 -51.06
CA SER A 27 -4.66 -7.82 -51.86
C SER A 27 -3.20 -7.37 -51.89
N PHE A 28 -2.46 -7.51 -50.79
CA PHE A 28 -1.02 -7.18 -50.75
C PHE A 28 -0.18 -8.18 -51.54
N ASP A 29 -0.47 -9.47 -51.43
CA ASP A 29 0.19 -10.53 -52.21
C ASP A 29 0.00 -10.29 -53.72
N TYR A 30 -1.24 -9.96 -54.15
CA TYR A 30 -1.51 -9.58 -55.54
C TYR A 30 -0.69 -8.35 -55.96
N ILE A 31 -0.72 -7.27 -55.18
CA ILE A 31 0.02 -6.04 -55.51
C ILE A 31 1.53 -6.32 -55.64
N ALA A 32 2.11 -7.12 -54.74
CA ALA A 32 3.52 -7.45 -54.78
C ALA A 32 3.91 -8.20 -56.06
N VAL A 33 3.14 -9.22 -56.46
CA VAL A 33 3.35 -9.96 -57.72
C VAL A 33 3.26 -9.02 -58.93
N MET A 34 2.25 -8.15 -58.98
CA MET A 34 2.09 -7.21 -60.10
C MET A 34 3.17 -6.13 -60.16
N GLU A 35 3.84 -5.81 -59.04
CA GLU A 35 4.93 -4.81 -59.00
C GLU A 35 6.31 -5.43 -59.30
N GLU A 36 6.50 -6.75 -59.10
CA GLU A 36 7.74 -7.46 -59.47
C GLU A 36 7.88 -7.76 -60.98
N GLU A 37 6.77 -7.91 -61.72
CA GLU A 37 6.78 -8.30 -63.14
C GLU A 37 7.05 -7.13 -64.14
N ASP A 38 7.57 -5.98 -63.67
CA ASP A 38 7.81 -4.75 -64.48
C ASP A 38 6.55 -4.32 -65.27
N ALA A 39 5.38 -4.52 -64.64
CA ALA A 39 4.11 -4.78 -65.29
C ALA A 39 3.36 -3.48 -65.67
N SER A 40 3.97 -2.67 -66.54
CA SER A 40 3.43 -1.37 -67.01
C SER A 40 1.99 -1.42 -67.58
N GLY A 41 1.52 -2.59 -68.01
CA GLY A 41 0.13 -2.81 -68.44
C GLY A 41 -0.92 -2.93 -67.33
N PHE A 42 -0.51 -3.21 -66.09
CA PHE A 42 -1.41 -3.51 -64.95
C PHE A 42 -1.48 -2.39 -63.90
N ALA A 43 -0.85 -1.24 -64.15
CA ALA A 43 -0.88 -0.10 -63.24
C ALA A 43 -2.32 0.35 -62.87
N GLN A 44 -3.27 0.21 -63.80
CA GLN A 44 -4.69 0.49 -63.56
C GLN A 44 -5.34 -0.55 -62.62
N ASP A 45 -5.09 -1.84 -62.84
CA ASP A 45 -5.64 -2.91 -62.00
C ASP A 45 -5.11 -2.82 -60.55
N VAL A 46 -3.81 -2.54 -60.39
CA VAL A 46 -3.19 -2.28 -59.09
C VAL A 46 -3.81 -1.04 -58.40
N ALA A 47 -4.06 0.03 -59.15
CA ALA A 47 -4.74 1.22 -58.62
C ALA A 47 -6.20 0.92 -58.19
N ASP A 48 -6.93 0.12 -58.96
CA ASP A 48 -8.31 -0.27 -58.65
C ASP A 48 -8.38 -1.24 -57.45
N VAL A 49 -7.41 -2.17 -57.30
CA VAL A 49 -7.28 -3.00 -56.09
C VAL A 49 -6.97 -2.14 -54.86
N ARG A 50 -6.01 -1.21 -54.96
CA ARG A 50 -5.70 -0.24 -53.87
C ARG A 50 -6.92 0.58 -53.47
N LYS A 51 -7.71 1.05 -54.43
CA LYS A 51 -8.97 1.77 -54.18
C LYS A 51 -10.00 0.88 -53.46
N ARG A 52 -10.23 -0.34 -53.94
CA ARG A 52 -11.15 -1.31 -53.29
C ARG A 52 -10.71 -1.67 -51.88
N LEU A 53 -9.41 -1.80 -51.64
CA LEU A 53 -8.85 -2.04 -50.30
C LEU A 53 -9.13 -0.87 -49.34
N GLN A 54 -9.00 0.38 -49.81
CA GLN A 54 -9.33 1.57 -49.02
C GLN A 54 -10.84 1.72 -48.75
N GLU A 55 -11.70 1.37 -49.72
CA GLU A 55 -13.15 1.28 -49.50
C GLU A 55 -13.51 0.17 -48.49
N CYS A 56 -12.84 -0.98 -48.57
CA CYS A 56 -12.99 -2.10 -47.64
C CYS A 56 -12.58 -1.70 -46.22
N ARG A 57 -11.41 -1.07 -46.05
CA ARG A 57 -10.94 -0.51 -44.77
C ARG A 57 -11.96 0.43 -44.14
N THR A 58 -12.49 1.38 -44.92
CA THR A 58 -13.49 2.32 -44.42
C THR A 58 -14.74 1.59 -43.93
N LYS A 59 -15.29 0.65 -44.72
CA LYS A 59 -16.46 -0.17 -44.33
C LYS A 59 -16.20 -1.05 -43.12
N TYR A 60 -15.00 -1.62 -43.00
CA TYR A 60 -14.57 -2.42 -41.85
C TYR A 60 -14.55 -1.55 -40.59
N GLN A 61 -13.84 -0.42 -40.60
CA GLN A 61 -13.74 0.50 -39.45
C GLN A 61 -15.12 1.01 -38.98
N ASP A 62 -15.98 1.37 -39.93
CA ASP A 62 -17.36 1.79 -39.68
C ASP A 62 -18.18 0.70 -38.96
N THR A 63 -18.02 -0.55 -39.39
CA THR A 63 -18.76 -1.70 -38.86
C THR A 63 -18.20 -2.13 -37.51
N GLU A 64 -16.87 -2.20 -37.38
CA GLU A 64 -16.15 -2.47 -36.14
C GLU A 64 -16.53 -1.46 -35.05
N MET A 65 -16.57 -0.17 -35.38
CA MET A 65 -16.99 0.89 -34.46
C MET A 65 -18.46 0.72 -34.01
N LYS A 66 -19.37 0.42 -34.94
CA LYS A 66 -20.80 0.19 -34.63
C LYS A 66 -20.98 -1.04 -33.72
N MET A 67 -20.24 -2.12 -33.96
CA MET A 67 -20.25 -3.33 -33.15
C MET A 67 -19.66 -3.09 -31.75
N LYS A 68 -18.46 -2.49 -31.65
CA LYS A 68 -17.83 -2.12 -30.37
C LYS A 68 -18.73 -1.19 -29.54
N LYS A 69 -19.35 -0.17 -30.16
CA LYS A 69 -20.30 0.73 -29.50
C LYS A 69 -21.52 -0.01 -28.95
N THR A 70 -22.03 -1.00 -29.68
CA THR A 70 -23.18 -1.83 -29.29
C THR A 70 -22.83 -2.82 -28.18
N LEU A 71 -21.67 -3.47 -28.28
CA LEU A 71 -21.09 -4.33 -27.25
C LEU A 71 -20.92 -3.57 -25.92
N TRP A 72 -20.29 -2.40 -25.99
CA TRP A 72 -20.03 -1.57 -24.82
C TRP A 72 -21.32 -1.08 -24.16
N SER A 73 -22.23 -0.46 -24.92
CA SER A 73 -23.44 0.14 -24.34
C SER A 73 -24.44 -0.88 -23.77
N ARG A 74 -24.59 -2.05 -24.40
CA ARG A 74 -25.57 -3.06 -23.99
C ARG A 74 -25.09 -3.96 -22.86
N PHE A 75 -23.81 -4.34 -22.85
CA PHE A 75 -23.31 -5.41 -21.97
C PHE A 75 -22.28 -4.91 -20.96
N ALA A 76 -21.31 -4.10 -21.40
CA ALA A 76 -20.14 -3.79 -20.58
C ALA A 76 -20.29 -2.51 -19.72
N TYR A 77 -20.88 -1.44 -20.25
CA TYR A 77 -20.90 -0.13 -19.60
C TYR A 77 -21.56 -0.16 -18.20
N GLY A 78 -22.69 -0.88 -18.07
CA GLY A 78 -23.35 -1.07 -16.78
C GLY A 78 -22.52 -1.90 -15.79
N GLN A 79 -21.89 -2.99 -16.25
CA GLN A 79 -21.01 -3.83 -15.43
C GLN A 79 -19.78 -3.05 -14.94
N PHE A 80 -19.15 -2.27 -15.83
CA PHE A 80 -18.03 -1.39 -15.50
C PHE A 80 -18.46 -0.34 -14.45
N GLY A 81 -19.61 0.30 -14.64
CA GLY A 81 -20.18 1.24 -13.67
C GLY A 81 -20.42 0.61 -12.30
N GLY A 82 -20.96 -0.62 -12.26
CA GLY A 82 -21.16 -1.40 -11.03
C GLY A 82 -19.85 -1.69 -10.30
N LEU A 83 -18.83 -2.20 -11.00
CA LEU A 83 -17.51 -2.46 -10.43
C LEU A 83 -16.85 -1.21 -9.83
N LYS A 84 -17.05 -0.03 -10.45
CA LYS A 84 -16.60 1.25 -9.89
C LYS A 84 -17.36 1.61 -8.61
N ALA A 85 -18.69 1.49 -8.61
CA ALA A 85 -19.52 1.80 -7.44
C ALA A 85 -19.21 0.87 -6.24
N ASP A 86 -18.97 -0.41 -6.50
CA ASP A 86 -18.54 -1.39 -5.49
C ASP A 86 -17.17 -1.02 -4.91
N LEU A 87 -16.22 -0.60 -5.75
CA LEU A 87 -14.90 -0.13 -5.30
C LEU A 87 -15.02 1.09 -4.39
N GLU A 88 -15.72 2.14 -4.82
CA GLU A 88 -15.90 3.35 -4.00
C GLU A 88 -16.63 3.06 -2.69
N THR A 89 -17.58 2.11 -2.69
CA THR A 89 -18.26 1.67 -1.46
C THR A 89 -17.28 1.07 -0.46
N VAL A 90 -16.37 0.19 -0.91
CA VAL A 90 -15.36 -0.42 -0.01
C VAL A 90 -14.28 0.59 0.40
N PHE A 91 -13.91 1.54 -0.47
CA PHE A 91 -13.03 2.66 -0.07
C PHE A 91 -13.67 3.54 1.00
N GLY A 92 -14.93 3.95 0.83
CA GLY A 92 -15.66 4.73 1.84
C GLY A 92 -15.82 3.98 3.16
N GLN A 93 -15.98 2.65 3.14
CA GLN A 93 -15.97 1.82 4.36
C GLN A 93 -14.59 1.83 5.05
N ALA A 94 -13.49 1.77 4.28
CA ALA A 94 -12.15 1.85 4.83
C ALA A 94 -11.86 3.23 5.46
N GLU A 95 -12.24 4.31 4.78
CA GLU A 95 -12.13 5.69 5.28
C GLU A 95 -12.94 5.90 6.56
N ALA A 96 -14.20 5.44 6.60
CA ALA A 96 -15.05 5.53 7.78
C ALA A 96 -14.52 4.72 8.98
N LEU A 97 -13.94 3.54 8.74
CA LEU A 97 -13.36 2.71 9.81
C LEU A 97 -12.02 3.25 10.31
N GLN A 98 -11.23 3.94 9.48
CA GLN A 98 -10.02 4.67 9.92
C GLN A 98 -10.35 5.82 10.89
N ALA A 99 -11.51 6.47 10.74
CA ALA A 99 -11.97 7.51 11.65
C ALA A 99 -12.46 6.97 13.01
N GLY A 100 -12.77 5.67 13.10
CA GLY A 100 -13.22 4.99 14.31
C GLY A 100 -12.12 4.18 15.00
N HIS A 101 -12.52 3.18 15.79
CA HIS A 101 -11.63 2.13 16.31
C HIS A 101 -11.72 0.89 15.42
N MET A 102 -10.67 0.59 14.65
CA MET A 102 -10.64 -0.55 13.73
C MET A 102 -9.97 -1.78 14.37
N THR A 103 -10.66 -2.91 14.32
CA THR A 103 -10.16 -4.23 14.77
C THR A 103 -9.40 -4.97 13.67
N THR A 104 -8.56 -5.95 14.04
CA THR A 104 -7.81 -6.79 13.09
C THR A 104 -8.74 -7.53 12.11
N GLY A 105 -9.86 -8.08 12.58
CA GLY A 105 -10.82 -8.78 11.71
C GLY A 105 -11.49 -7.87 10.68
N GLN A 106 -11.77 -6.61 11.04
CA GLN A 106 -12.26 -5.60 10.09
C GLN A 106 -11.19 -5.22 9.07
N TYR A 107 -9.93 -5.09 9.50
CA TYR A 107 -8.79 -4.85 8.60
C TYR A 107 -8.63 -5.98 7.56
N ASP A 108 -8.63 -7.25 7.99
CA ASP A 108 -8.45 -8.40 7.10
C ASP A 108 -9.61 -8.53 6.10
N LEU A 109 -10.84 -8.26 6.55
CA LEU A 109 -12.03 -8.22 5.71
C LEU A 109 -11.95 -7.12 4.64
N LEU A 110 -11.58 -5.89 5.04
CA LEU A 110 -11.40 -4.75 4.11
C LEU A 110 -10.27 -5.01 3.11
N HIS A 111 -9.12 -5.52 3.57
CA HIS A 111 -7.99 -5.84 2.70
C HIS A 111 -8.40 -6.84 1.61
N THR A 112 -9.07 -7.91 2.01
CA THR A 112 -9.58 -8.96 1.11
C THR A 112 -10.68 -8.43 0.18
N ALA A 113 -11.57 -7.55 0.67
CA ALA A 113 -12.58 -6.89 -0.15
C ALA A 113 -11.94 -5.99 -1.23
N LEU A 114 -11.04 -5.09 -0.85
CA LEU A 114 -10.34 -4.22 -1.81
C LEU A 114 -9.55 -5.02 -2.84
N GLU A 115 -8.87 -6.10 -2.43
CA GLU A 115 -8.14 -6.97 -3.35
C GLU A 115 -9.05 -7.68 -4.35
N SER A 116 -10.14 -8.29 -3.87
CA SER A 116 -11.09 -9.01 -4.74
C SER A 116 -11.76 -8.08 -5.76
N ARG A 117 -12.17 -6.85 -5.38
CA ARG A 117 -12.77 -5.89 -6.32
C ARG A 117 -11.77 -5.34 -7.34
N VAL A 118 -10.55 -4.99 -6.92
CA VAL A 118 -9.50 -4.53 -7.87
C VAL A 118 -9.09 -5.66 -8.82
N LYS A 119 -9.10 -6.92 -8.36
CA LYS A 119 -8.90 -8.09 -9.23
C LYS A 119 -10.05 -8.25 -10.23
N ALA A 120 -11.30 -8.16 -9.80
CA ALA A 120 -12.46 -8.24 -10.69
C ALA A 120 -12.43 -7.14 -11.76
N LEU A 121 -12.09 -5.90 -11.39
CA LEU A 121 -11.89 -4.81 -12.36
C LEU A 121 -10.75 -5.12 -13.34
N LYS A 122 -9.61 -5.65 -12.88
CA LYS A 122 -8.49 -6.04 -13.75
C LYS A 122 -8.89 -7.11 -14.76
N GLU A 123 -9.66 -8.11 -14.35
CA GLU A 123 -10.15 -9.19 -15.20
C GLU A 123 -11.17 -8.66 -16.22
N PHE A 124 -12.11 -7.82 -15.78
CA PHE A 124 -13.03 -7.10 -16.67
C PHE A 124 -12.29 -6.28 -17.73
N VAL A 125 -11.30 -5.46 -17.35
CA VAL A 125 -10.51 -4.65 -18.31
C VAL A 125 -9.84 -5.55 -19.34
N ARG A 126 -9.17 -6.63 -18.91
CA ARG A 126 -8.50 -7.59 -19.81
C ARG A 126 -9.49 -8.21 -20.81
N ASP A 127 -10.68 -8.58 -20.35
CA ASP A 127 -11.65 -9.32 -21.16
C ASP A 127 -12.43 -8.40 -22.12
N TRP A 128 -12.45 -7.09 -21.86
CA TRP A 128 -13.14 -6.08 -22.67
C TRP A 128 -12.22 -5.18 -23.53
N ASP A 129 -10.91 -5.15 -23.29
CA ASP A 129 -9.91 -4.28 -23.96
C ASP A 129 -10.03 -4.24 -25.51
N ARG A 130 -10.37 -5.37 -26.14
CA ARG A 130 -10.52 -5.50 -27.61
C ARG A 130 -11.92 -5.20 -28.15
N TYR A 131 -12.92 -5.09 -27.28
CA TYR A 131 -14.35 -5.02 -27.61
C TYR A 131 -15.00 -3.67 -27.28
N VAL A 132 -14.25 -2.79 -26.61
CA VAL A 132 -14.66 -1.44 -26.22
C VAL A 132 -14.26 -0.41 -27.30
N PRO A 133 -15.01 0.70 -27.49
CA PRO A 133 -14.57 1.80 -28.36
C PRO A 133 -13.26 2.44 -27.87
N GLU A 134 -12.43 2.93 -28.79
CA GLU A 134 -11.08 3.46 -28.49
C GLU A 134 -11.10 4.52 -27.37
N LYS A 135 -12.00 5.50 -27.46
CA LYS A 135 -12.20 6.55 -26.44
C LYS A 135 -12.54 6.02 -25.03
N ASP A 136 -13.10 4.81 -24.95
CA ASP A 136 -13.53 4.16 -23.72
C ASP A 136 -12.44 3.18 -23.21
N VAL A 137 -11.52 2.71 -24.07
CA VAL A 137 -10.30 1.95 -23.68
C VAL A 137 -9.50 2.74 -22.67
N ASP A 138 -9.13 3.98 -23.01
CA ASP A 138 -8.26 4.83 -22.19
C ASP A 138 -8.90 5.11 -20.83
N VAL A 139 -10.20 5.42 -20.81
CA VAL A 139 -10.98 5.62 -19.58
C VAL A 139 -10.95 4.37 -18.70
N MET A 140 -11.13 3.18 -19.29
CA MET A 140 -11.10 1.91 -18.57
C MET A 140 -9.69 1.58 -18.02
N GLN A 141 -8.64 1.82 -18.80
CA GLN A 141 -7.25 1.57 -18.39
C GLN A 141 -6.75 2.57 -17.33
N VAL A 142 -7.10 3.86 -17.45
CA VAL A 142 -6.80 4.89 -16.42
C VAL A 142 -7.53 4.55 -15.13
N CYS A 143 -8.83 4.29 -15.19
CA CYS A 143 -9.63 3.87 -14.04
C CYS A 143 -9.03 2.66 -13.29
N LEU A 144 -8.50 1.66 -14.00
CA LEU A 144 -7.83 0.52 -13.39
C LEU A 144 -6.49 0.90 -12.72
N LYS A 145 -5.73 1.86 -13.28
CA LYS A 145 -4.50 2.37 -12.66
C LYS A 145 -4.83 3.13 -11.36
N ASP A 146 -5.81 4.02 -11.42
CA ASP A 146 -6.24 4.85 -10.30
C ASP A 146 -6.70 4.00 -9.11
N TYR A 147 -7.54 2.98 -9.34
CA TYR A 147 -7.99 2.10 -8.25
C TYR A 147 -6.92 1.17 -7.69
N LYS A 148 -5.93 0.75 -8.49
CA LYS A 148 -4.76 0.02 -7.98
C LYS A 148 -3.95 0.90 -7.03
N GLU A 149 -3.75 2.17 -7.41
CA GLU A 149 -2.98 3.12 -6.62
C GLU A 149 -3.75 3.57 -5.37
N LYS A 150 -5.05 3.86 -5.49
CA LYS A 150 -5.94 4.12 -4.34
C LYS A 150 -5.89 2.95 -3.35
N ARG A 151 -6.00 1.69 -3.82
CA ARG A 151 -5.81 0.50 -2.97
C ARG A 151 -4.44 0.50 -2.31
N ARG A 152 -3.35 0.76 -3.05
CA ARG A 152 -1.98 0.78 -2.50
C ARG A 152 -1.88 1.76 -1.34
N MET A 153 -2.39 2.98 -1.51
CA MET A 153 -2.40 4.02 -0.49
C MET A 153 -3.27 3.65 0.72
N THR A 154 -4.52 3.23 0.51
CA THR A 154 -5.42 2.81 1.59
C THR A 154 -4.84 1.66 2.41
N ILE A 155 -4.20 0.65 1.79
CA ILE A 155 -3.56 -0.43 2.53
C ILE A 155 -2.37 0.09 3.37
N VAL A 156 -1.58 1.05 2.88
CA VAL A 156 -0.48 1.66 3.66
C VAL A 156 -1.03 2.43 4.88
N GLU A 157 -2.09 3.20 4.70
CA GLU A 157 -2.76 3.96 5.77
C GLU A 157 -3.35 3.04 6.85
N LEU A 158 -4.11 2.02 6.43
CA LEU A 158 -4.67 1.01 7.33
C LEU A 158 -3.56 0.27 8.12
N ASN A 159 -2.44 -0.08 7.48
CA ASN A 159 -1.29 -0.67 8.17
C ASN A 159 -0.66 0.30 9.19
N ASN A 160 -0.51 1.57 8.83
CA ASN A 160 0.02 2.59 9.75
C ASN A 160 -0.90 2.82 10.95
N TYR A 161 -2.22 2.80 10.75
CA TYR A 161 -3.22 2.83 11.81
C TYR A 161 -3.05 1.63 12.76
N MET A 162 -3.02 0.40 12.24
CA MET A 162 -2.87 -0.81 13.06
C MET A 162 -1.55 -0.82 13.86
N ARG A 163 -0.46 -0.28 13.29
CA ARG A 163 0.82 -0.09 13.99
C ARG A 163 0.79 0.99 15.08
N ARG A 164 -0.10 1.99 14.99
CA ARG A 164 -0.31 2.98 16.06
C ARG A 164 -1.12 2.36 17.21
N GLY A 165 -2.22 1.68 16.88
CA GLY A 165 -3.04 0.96 17.87
C GLY A 165 -2.22 -0.03 18.70
N LYS A 166 -1.43 -0.90 18.06
CA LYS A 166 -0.56 -1.85 18.77
C LYS A 166 0.43 -1.16 19.71
N ARG A 167 1.12 -0.09 19.27
CA ARG A 167 2.06 0.66 20.11
C ARG A 167 1.39 1.34 21.30
N SER A 168 0.15 1.85 21.12
CA SER A 168 -0.61 2.43 22.23
C SER A 168 -0.97 1.39 23.30
N VAL A 169 -1.35 0.17 22.90
CA VAL A 169 -1.68 -0.92 23.84
C VAL A 169 -0.43 -1.43 24.56
N HIS A 170 0.69 -1.62 23.85
CA HIS A 170 1.95 -2.04 24.48
C HIS A 170 2.51 -0.95 25.41
N GLY A 171 2.39 0.33 25.03
CA GLY A 171 2.76 1.45 25.89
C GLY A 171 1.90 1.53 27.17
N ALA A 172 0.57 1.39 27.05
CA ALA A 172 -0.31 1.43 28.22
C ALA A 172 -0.11 0.21 29.15
N LEU A 173 0.06 -0.98 28.59
CA LEU A 173 0.35 -2.18 29.37
C LEU A 173 1.74 -2.11 30.01
N GLY A 174 2.75 -1.61 29.27
CA GLY A 174 4.10 -1.39 29.76
C GLY A 174 4.18 -0.36 30.89
N VAL A 175 3.35 0.70 30.86
CA VAL A 175 3.23 1.64 31.98
C VAL A 175 2.61 0.96 33.21
N LEU A 176 1.51 0.21 33.06
CA LEU A 176 0.90 -0.53 34.18
C LEU A 176 1.84 -1.58 34.81
N ILE A 177 2.61 -2.27 33.97
CA ILE A 177 3.61 -3.25 34.42
C ILE A 177 4.77 -2.53 35.12
N ALA A 178 5.28 -1.43 34.55
CA ALA A 178 6.32 -0.61 35.17
C ALA A 178 5.88 0.01 36.51
N ASP A 179 4.64 0.49 36.63
CA ASP A 179 4.12 1.04 37.89
C ASP A 179 4.01 -0.06 38.98
N ASN A 180 3.54 -1.26 38.63
CA ASN A 180 3.54 -2.41 39.56
C ASN A 180 4.96 -2.81 39.99
N ILE A 181 5.91 -2.86 39.05
CA ILE A 181 7.33 -3.12 39.31
C ILE A 181 7.93 -2.07 40.25
N VAL A 182 7.63 -0.80 40.04
CA VAL A 182 8.13 0.29 40.89
C VAL A 182 7.56 0.20 42.32
N LEU A 183 6.31 -0.24 42.47
CA LEU A 183 5.72 -0.53 43.79
C LEU A 183 6.42 -1.72 44.47
N GLU A 184 6.65 -2.83 43.75
CA GLU A 184 7.39 -3.98 44.29
C GLU A 184 8.83 -3.62 44.70
N LEU A 185 9.50 -2.73 43.95
CA LEU A 185 10.84 -2.23 44.30
C LEU A 185 10.85 -1.26 45.49
N GLN A 186 9.73 -0.58 45.78
CA GLN A 186 9.59 0.30 46.95
C GLN A 186 9.35 -0.46 48.26
N ASP A 187 8.71 -1.63 48.19
CA ASP A 187 8.52 -2.53 49.34
C ASP A 187 9.79 -3.31 49.73
N LEU A 188 10.87 -3.24 48.92
CA LEU A 188 12.14 -3.87 49.26
C LEU A 188 12.87 -3.08 50.37
N PRO A 189 13.39 -3.77 51.41
CA PRO A 189 14.02 -3.11 52.53
C PRO A 189 15.29 -2.36 52.10
N ALA A 190 15.42 -1.10 52.53
CA ALA A 190 16.59 -0.28 52.22
C ALA A 190 17.87 -0.93 52.74
N VAL A 191 18.73 -1.41 51.83
CA VAL A 191 19.98 -2.10 52.14
C VAL A 191 20.95 -1.15 52.85
N ARG A 192 20.96 -1.17 54.18
CA ARG A 192 21.88 -0.39 55.02
C ARG A 192 23.06 -1.26 55.46
N ASN A 193 24.25 -0.87 55.00
CA ASN A 193 25.58 -1.33 55.42
C ASN A 193 25.82 -2.85 55.55
N ASN A 194 26.72 -3.38 54.71
CA ASN A 194 27.35 -4.71 54.86
C ASN A 194 26.40 -5.93 54.83
N GLN A 195 25.27 -5.85 54.12
CA GLN A 195 24.38 -6.98 53.86
C GLN A 195 24.50 -7.50 52.40
N PRO A 196 25.56 -8.23 52.03
CA PRO A 196 25.79 -8.66 50.64
C PRO A 196 24.73 -9.63 50.11
N ARG A 197 24.03 -10.37 50.99
CA ARG A 197 22.91 -11.25 50.59
C ARG A 197 21.67 -10.49 50.16
N GLU A 198 21.29 -9.45 50.91
CA GLU A 198 20.13 -8.61 50.59
C GLU A 198 20.40 -7.79 49.32
N ALA A 199 21.62 -7.27 49.16
CA ALA A 199 22.07 -6.62 47.93
C ALA A 199 21.99 -7.57 46.70
N LEU A 200 22.43 -8.82 46.84
CA LEU A 200 22.32 -9.83 45.78
C LEU A 200 20.86 -10.17 45.43
N GLN A 201 19.97 -10.26 46.42
CA GLN A 201 18.55 -10.50 46.19
C GLN A 201 17.88 -9.32 45.46
N LEU A 202 18.21 -8.09 45.84
CA LEU A 202 17.74 -6.89 45.14
C LEU A 202 18.23 -6.85 43.68
N ILE A 203 19.51 -7.14 43.43
CA ILE A 203 20.08 -7.22 42.07
C ILE A 203 19.37 -8.29 41.25
N GLN A 204 19.19 -9.51 41.79
CA GLN A 204 18.51 -10.60 41.08
C GLN A 204 17.02 -10.32 40.80
N ALA A 205 16.34 -9.62 41.70
CA ALA A 205 14.97 -9.17 41.47
C ALA A 205 14.91 -8.14 40.32
N VAL A 206 15.79 -7.14 40.34
CA VAL A 206 15.90 -6.12 39.29
C VAL A 206 16.30 -6.74 37.94
N GLU A 207 17.25 -7.67 37.90
CA GLU A 207 17.67 -8.37 36.67
C GLU A 207 16.54 -9.19 36.05
N ARG A 208 15.78 -9.94 36.86
CA ARG A 208 14.61 -10.71 36.40
C ARG A 208 13.55 -9.79 35.80
N VAL A 209 13.22 -8.73 36.52
CA VAL A 209 12.25 -7.72 36.12
C VAL A 209 12.67 -7.04 34.81
N LEU A 210 13.96 -6.70 34.65
CA LEU A 210 14.50 -6.13 33.42
C LEU A 210 14.40 -7.12 32.24
N LEU A 211 14.64 -8.41 32.45
CA LEU A 211 14.47 -9.45 31.42
C LEU A 211 13.00 -9.57 30.99
N ASP A 212 12.08 -9.66 31.95
CA ASP A 212 10.63 -9.73 31.67
C ASP A 212 10.14 -8.50 30.86
N LEU A 213 10.73 -7.32 31.10
CA LEU A 213 10.44 -6.07 30.37
C LEU A 213 11.06 -5.99 28.97
N ILE A 214 12.23 -6.59 28.76
CA ILE A 214 12.89 -6.72 27.45
C ILE A 214 12.08 -7.67 26.56
N ASP A 215 11.64 -8.82 27.09
CA ASP A 215 10.79 -9.78 26.37
C ASP A 215 9.42 -9.18 25.96
N LEU A 216 8.93 -8.18 26.70
CA LEU A 216 7.73 -7.40 26.37
C LEU A 216 7.97 -6.23 25.40
N GLY A 217 9.22 -5.96 24.99
CA GLY A 217 9.57 -4.91 24.03
C GLY A 217 9.27 -3.48 24.51
N CYS A 218 9.26 -3.25 25.84
CA CYS A 218 8.81 -2.00 26.46
C CYS A 218 9.96 -1.04 26.86
N GLU A 219 11.18 -1.29 26.41
CA GLU A 219 12.42 -0.59 26.82
C GLU A 219 12.34 0.95 26.78
N ASP A 220 11.68 1.51 25.75
CA ASP A 220 11.63 2.96 25.53
C ASP A 220 10.62 3.69 26.44
N ALA A 221 9.63 2.97 27.00
CA ALA A 221 8.70 3.53 27.98
C ALA A 221 9.40 3.78 29.32
N ILE A 222 10.28 2.85 29.72
CA ILE A 222 11.06 2.94 30.96
C ILE A 222 12.17 3.97 30.87
N LYS A 223 12.86 4.08 29.72
CA LYS A 223 13.83 5.17 29.50
C LYS A 223 13.18 6.54 29.72
N ASN A 224 11.95 6.76 29.25
CA ASN A 224 11.22 8.01 29.51
C ASN A 224 10.81 8.15 30.99
N GLN A 225 10.19 7.15 31.62
CA GLN A 225 9.77 7.25 33.04
C GLN A 225 10.96 7.45 33.99
N LEU A 226 12.07 6.72 33.80
CA LEU A 226 13.28 6.90 34.60
C LEU A 226 13.91 8.27 34.38
N VAL A 227 14.00 8.77 33.14
CA VAL A 227 14.51 10.13 32.86
C VAL A 227 13.62 11.20 33.50
N ILE A 228 12.30 11.07 33.40
CA ILE A 228 11.34 12.00 34.04
C ILE A 228 11.54 11.99 35.56
N ARG A 229 11.52 10.83 36.23
CA ARG A 229 11.69 10.78 37.69
C ARG A 229 13.10 11.11 38.18
N SER A 230 14.13 10.94 37.35
CA SER A 230 15.50 11.40 37.66
C SER A 230 15.60 12.93 37.67
N LEU A 231 14.71 13.62 36.93
CA LEU A 231 14.59 15.08 36.93
C LEU A 231 13.65 15.60 38.02
N GLU A 232 12.83 14.72 38.64
CA GLU A 232 11.92 15.06 39.74
C GLU A 232 12.53 14.88 41.15
N ILE A 233 13.82 14.55 41.26
CA ILE A 233 14.53 14.51 42.56
C ILE A 233 14.52 15.93 43.16
N PRO A 234 13.84 16.18 44.30
CA PRO A 234 13.82 17.51 44.89
C PRO A 234 15.19 17.84 45.48
N ALA A 235 15.75 18.98 45.10
CA ALA A 235 16.91 19.54 45.80
C ALA A 235 16.46 19.96 47.22
N GLY A 236 16.75 19.13 48.23
CA GLY A 236 16.18 19.35 49.56
C GLY A 236 16.59 18.38 50.68
N SER A 237 17.90 18.20 50.92
CA SER A 237 18.42 17.74 52.23
C SER A 237 19.94 17.91 52.40
N GLU A 238 20.46 19.14 52.21
CA GLU A 238 21.76 19.50 52.79
C GLU A 238 21.57 19.83 54.27
N ASP A 239 21.83 18.86 55.15
CA ASP A 239 21.99 19.09 56.59
C ASP A 239 23.06 18.12 57.16
N CYS A 240 24.33 18.48 56.95
CA CYS A 240 25.48 17.77 57.54
C CYS A 240 26.45 18.76 58.20
N SER A 241 26.19 19.11 59.45
CA SER A 241 27.13 19.87 60.27
C SER A 241 28.14 18.99 61.00
N SER A 242 29.42 19.18 60.62
CA SER A 242 30.63 19.09 61.44
C SER A 242 31.02 17.77 62.15
N ALA A 243 32.16 17.21 61.72
CA ALA A 243 33.28 16.86 62.60
C ALA A 243 34.60 17.12 61.85
N THR A 244 35.63 17.65 62.54
CA THR A 244 36.78 18.36 61.94
C THR A 244 38.13 17.65 62.08
N GLY A 245 39.05 17.95 61.14
CA GLY A 245 40.51 17.86 61.32
C GLY A 245 41.24 17.00 60.28
N ALA A 246 42.40 17.39 59.73
CA ALA A 246 43.11 18.67 59.80
C ALA A 246 44.18 18.76 58.67
N VAL A 247 44.38 19.97 58.10
CA VAL A 247 45.68 20.68 57.84
C VAL A 247 46.84 19.83 57.26
N ALA A 248 47.48 20.13 56.11
CA ALA A 248 47.72 21.39 55.37
C ALA A 248 47.88 21.12 53.83
N ASP A 249 48.39 21.98 52.93
CA ASP A 249 48.99 23.33 53.05
C ASP A 249 48.94 24.17 51.73
N HIS A 250 49.46 25.39 51.81
CA HIS A 250 50.11 26.26 50.82
C HIS A 250 50.91 25.58 49.67
N GLN A 251 51.09 26.15 48.46
CA GLN A 251 51.31 27.58 48.15
C GLN A 251 51.03 27.96 46.65
N THR A 252 51.06 29.27 46.39
CA THR A 252 50.90 30.11 45.17
C THR A 252 51.65 29.77 43.86
N THR A 253 51.32 30.55 42.81
CA THR A 253 52.12 30.91 41.59
C THR A 253 52.35 29.80 40.55
N GLU A 254 52.43 30.01 39.23
CA GLU A 254 52.05 31.07 38.26
C GLU A 254 52.58 30.58 36.88
N LEU A 255 51.83 30.83 35.80
CA LEU A 255 52.30 31.13 34.43
C LEU A 255 53.25 30.22 33.60
N CYS A 256 53.19 30.49 32.28
CA CYS A 256 54.06 30.02 31.17
C CYS A 256 53.94 28.54 30.77
N GLN A 257 53.27 28.22 29.65
CA GLN A 257 53.68 28.39 28.24
C GLN A 257 54.83 27.46 27.79
N SER A 258 54.56 26.62 26.78
CA SER A 258 55.23 26.62 25.45
C SER A 258 55.27 25.22 24.84
N GLY A 259 55.16 25.13 23.50
CA GLY A 259 55.51 23.93 22.71
C GLY A 259 54.34 23.37 21.91
#